data_AF-A0A6S7JJZ0-F1
#
_entry.id   AF-A0A6S7JJZ0-F1
#
_cell.length_a   1.000
_cell.length_b   1.000
_cell.length_c   1.000
_cell.angle_alpha   90.00
_cell.angle_beta   90.00
_cell.angle_gamma   90.00
#
_symmetry.space_group_name_H-M   'P 1'
#
loop_
_entity.id
_entity.type
_entity.pdbx_description
1 polymer ?
#
loop_
_entity_poly.entity_id
_entity_poly.type
_entity_poly.pdbx_seq_one_letter_code
_entity_poly.pdbx_strand_id
1 'polypeptide(L)'
;MASLLKNIFRQKYSTAHLFAVLPVLGGLCPSSSKNDKEALHNNNKTPPKDRFSERNANGRFGHSKKKDFAARNEGKNKWAAKRKLNFSADTENIPAKRQTRNSAFNTNFGTRIIDLDVFQNNIEKCINCNSGPLSLTKCKKEQHLGLASIFMIQCPKCGNINHVKTSSEHRTGKRGPKSFDINSRIVLGCLHAGIGQTHINNLLATTNIPGLTNNTFKHREREVGLAVEKVAKKSCKQVINDEKIIALSNGIQSDENKLLPVACSFDMGWQKRGKGHNSNTGQAAVMSMTSGKVMDYTTRVKTCRYCDYAKAKNIAVKSHDCRKNHSASSKAMEPDSAVEMFNNAL
;
A
#
# COMPACT_ATOMS: atom_id res chain seq x y z
N MET A 1 -17.08 4.09 5.38
CA MET A 1 -16.26 3.34 4.40
C MET A 1 -17.09 2.67 3.29
N ALA A 2 -18.13 1.87 3.59
CA ALA A 2 -18.96 1.24 2.53
C ALA A 2 -19.71 2.25 1.63
N SER A 3 -20.28 3.33 2.21
CA SER A 3 -20.83 4.47 1.45
C SER A 3 -19.76 5.22 0.63
N LEU A 4 -18.54 5.27 1.16
CA LEU A 4 -17.41 5.99 0.59
C LEU A 4 -16.83 5.28 -0.65
N LEU A 5 -16.83 3.94 -0.64
CA LEU A 5 -16.49 3.12 -1.81
C LEU A 5 -17.59 3.18 -2.89
N LYS A 6 -18.87 3.22 -2.48
CA LYS A 6 -19.99 3.29 -3.45
C LYS A 6 -19.93 4.52 -4.36
N ASN A 7 -19.45 5.67 -3.88
CA ASN A 7 -19.34 6.88 -4.71
C ASN A 7 -18.15 6.86 -5.68
N ILE A 8 -17.01 6.26 -5.30
CA ILE A 8 -15.84 6.10 -6.20
C ILE A 8 -16.12 5.06 -7.30
N PHE A 9 -16.86 4.00 -6.97
CA PHE A 9 -17.24 2.95 -7.93
C PHE A 9 -18.54 3.25 -8.71
N ARG A 10 -19.21 4.39 -8.48
CA ARG A 10 -20.47 4.76 -9.17
C ARG A 10 -20.26 5.46 -10.52
N GLN A 11 -19.11 6.07 -10.75
CA GLN A 11 -18.75 6.56 -12.06
C GLN A 11 -18.35 5.35 -12.91
N LYS A 12 -19.02 5.16 -14.05
CA LYS A 12 -18.79 4.06 -15.00
C LYS A 12 -17.33 4.08 -15.45
N TYR A 13 -16.48 3.28 -14.80
CA TYR A 13 -15.08 3.18 -15.17
C TYR A 13 -14.78 1.80 -15.73
N SER A 14 -14.31 1.82 -16.98
CA SER A 14 -13.92 0.70 -17.82
C SER A 14 -12.87 -0.20 -17.15
N THR A 15 -12.79 -1.43 -17.66
CA THR A 15 -11.97 -2.60 -17.29
C THR A 15 -10.49 -2.34 -17.01
N ALA A 16 -9.95 -1.18 -17.36
CA ALA A 16 -8.59 -0.73 -17.03
C ALA A 16 -8.28 -0.61 -15.52
N HIS A 17 -9.30 -0.56 -14.66
CA HIS A 17 -9.12 -0.35 -13.21
C HIS A 17 -8.47 -1.52 -12.46
N LEU A 18 -8.54 -2.76 -12.95
CA LEU A 18 -7.87 -3.85 -12.23
C LEU A 18 -6.36 -3.85 -12.45
N PHE A 19 -5.87 -3.50 -13.63
CA PHE A 19 -4.43 -3.44 -13.93
C PHE A 19 -3.69 -2.30 -13.21
N ALA A 20 -4.36 -1.18 -12.90
CA ALA A 20 -3.77 -0.10 -12.10
C ALA A 20 -3.78 -0.40 -10.58
N VAL A 21 -4.71 -1.24 -10.11
CA VAL A 21 -4.86 -1.60 -8.69
C VAL A 21 -4.13 -2.92 -8.35
N LEU A 22 -3.89 -3.78 -9.34
CA LEU A 22 -3.11 -5.01 -9.21
C LEU A 22 -1.74 -4.73 -8.55
N PRO A 23 -0.92 -3.75 -9.00
CA PRO A 23 0.36 -3.39 -8.37
C PRO A 23 0.25 -3.03 -6.87
N VAL A 24 -0.92 -2.67 -6.37
CA VAL A 24 -1.17 -2.39 -4.94
C VAL A 24 -1.66 -3.64 -4.19
N LEU A 25 -2.41 -4.51 -4.86
CA LEU A 25 -2.98 -5.74 -4.27
C LEU A 25 -1.94 -6.85 -4.01
N GLY A 26 -0.77 -6.82 -4.66
CA GLY A 26 0.35 -7.76 -4.40
C GLY A 26 0.91 -7.76 -2.97
N GLY A 27 0.46 -6.83 -2.12
CA GLY A 27 0.76 -6.83 -0.69
C GLY A 27 -0.38 -7.31 0.21
N LEU A 28 -1.51 -7.77 -0.34
CA LEU A 28 -2.79 -7.86 0.38
C LEU A 28 -3.74 -8.95 -0.17
N CYS A 29 -3.38 -10.26 -0.11
CA CYS A 29 -4.35 -11.36 -0.23
C CYS A 29 -4.15 -12.45 0.87
N PRO A 30 -5.19 -12.94 1.58
CA PRO A 30 -5.08 -14.00 2.57
C PRO A 30 -5.41 -15.38 1.96
N SER A 31 -4.74 -16.43 2.41
CA SER A 31 -5.13 -17.83 2.16
C SER A 31 -5.63 -18.51 3.44
N SER A 32 -6.63 -19.36 3.25
CA SER A 32 -7.30 -20.21 4.23
C SER A 32 -6.38 -21.30 4.77
N SER A 33 -6.44 -21.53 6.09
CA SER A 33 -5.77 -22.62 6.78
C SER A 33 -6.41 -23.97 6.45
N LYS A 34 -5.63 -24.92 5.93
CA LYS A 34 -5.84 -26.35 6.19
C LYS A 34 -4.49 -26.98 6.54
N ASN A 35 -4.49 -27.65 7.69
CA ASN A 35 -3.47 -28.61 8.09
C ASN A 35 -3.47 -29.77 7.08
N ASP A 36 -2.32 -30.35 6.79
CA ASP A 36 -2.15 -31.80 6.74
C ASP A 36 -0.68 -32.18 6.92
N LYS A 37 -0.48 -33.30 7.63
CA LYS A 37 0.78 -33.88 8.07
C LYS A 37 1.33 -34.84 7.02
N GLU A 38 2.67 -34.94 7.03
CA GLU A 38 3.51 -36.09 6.69
C GLU A 38 3.41 -36.77 5.31
N ALA A 39 4.56 -36.76 4.61
CA ALA A 39 5.12 -37.98 4.04
C ALA A 39 6.64 -37.83 3.88
N LEU A 40 7.40 -38.67 4.60
CA LEU A 40 8.81 -38.93 4.35
C LEU A 40 8.97 -39.64 3.00
N HIS A 41 9.93 -39.19 2.20
CA HIS A 41 10.61 -40.07 1.25
C HIS A 41 12.09 -39.69 1.12
N ASN A 42 12.93 -40.61 1.58
CA ASN A 42 14.35 -40.68 1.28
C ASN A 42 14.53 -40.96 -0.21
N ASN A 43 15.42 -40.23 -0.87
CA ASN A 43 16.12 -40.75 -2.04
C ASN A 43 17.53 -40.16 -2.10
N ASN A 44 18.50 -41.04 -1.85
CA ASN A 44 19.92 -40.82 -2.04
C ASN A 44 20.21 -40.60 -3.53
N LYS A 45 20.61 -39.37 -3.89
CA LYS A 45 21.45 -39.10 -5.05
C LYS A 45 22.47 -38.01 -4.67
N THR A 46 23.73 -38.35 -4.80
CA THR A 46 24.88 -37.45 -4.60
C THR A 46 24.84 -36.28 -5.60
N PRO A 47 25.09 -35.03 -5.16
CA PRO A 47 25.01 -33.85 -6.03
C PRO A 47 26.31 -33.64 -6.82
N PRO A 48 26.26 -32.96 -8.00
CA PRO A 48 27.47 -32.42 -8.62
C PRO A 48 28.01 -31.25 -7.79
N LYS A 49 29.33 -31.21 -7.61
CA LYS A 49 30.06 -30.29 -6.73
C LYS A 49 29.76 -28.80 -7.01
N ASP A 50 29.25 -28.12 -5.99
CA ASP A 50 29.05 -26.68 -5.92
C ASP A 50 30.37 -25.87 -5.92
N ARG A 51 30.37 -24.70 -6.58
CA ARG A 51 31.21 -23.56 -6.14
C ARG A 51 30.41 -22.73 -5.14
N PHE A 52 30.43 -23.12 -3.87
CA PHE A 52 29.92 -22.29 -2.79
C PHE A 52 30.95 -21.24 -2.35
N SER A 53 30.50 -20.01 -2.16
CA SER A 53 31.17 -19.02 -1.31
C SER A 53 31.04 -19.45 0.16
N GLU A 54 32.15 -19.61 0.86
CA GLU A 54 32.17 -19.99 2.27
C GLU A 54 31.47 -18.96 3.18
N ARG A 55 30.72 -19.46 4.16
CA ARG A 55 30.09 -18.70 5.25
C ARG A 55 30.67 -19.16 6.58
N ASN A 56 30.98 -18.23 7.47
CA ASN A 56 31.36 -18.53 8.85
C ASN A 56 30.13 -18.67 9.77
N ALA A 57 30.31 -19.36 10.91
CA ALA A 57 29.26 -19.89 11.79
C ALA A 57 28.24 -18.88 12.35
N ASN A 58 28.51 -17.57 12.25
CA ASN A 58 27.62 -16.50 12.69
C ASN A 58 26.89 -15.77 11.54
N GLY A 59 26.86 -16.34 10.33
CA GLY A 59 25.97 -15.90 9.25
C GLY A 59 26.26 -14.53 8.62
N ARG A 60 27.44 -13.95 8.85
CA ARG A 60 27.92 -12.75 8.13
C ARG A 60 28.74 -13.20 6.90
N PHE A 61 28.65 -12.47 5.78
CA PHE A 61 29.48 -12.75 4.61
C PHE A 61 30.96 -12.46 4.92
N GLY A 62 31.85 -13.40 4.63
CA GLY A 62 33.31 -13.19 4.69
C GLY A 62 33.77 -12.24 3.60
N HIS A 63 34.58 -11.23 3.96
CA HIS A 63 35.22 -10.36 2.98
C HIS A 63 36.33 -11.13 2.25
N SER A 64 36.08 -11.52 1.00
CA SER A 64 37.15 -11.88 0.07
C SER A 64 38.04 -10.64 -0.17
N LYS A 65 39.36 -10.82 -0.03
CA LYS A 65 40.36 -9.76 -0.24
C LYS A 65 40.25 -9.21 -1.67
N LYS A 66 40.14 -7.88 -1.76
CA LYS A 66 40.18 -7.09 -3.00
C LYS A 66 41.41 -7.44 -3.84
N LYS A 67 41.20 -7.89 -5.08
CA LYS A 67 42.04 -7.52 -6.22
C LYS A 67 41.16 -6.72 -7.20
N ASP A 68 41.77 -5.70 -7.81
CA ASP A 68 41.26 -4.91 -8.94
C ASP A 68 40.36 -3.69 -8.64
N PHE A 69 40.78 -2.83 -7.71
CA PHE A 69 40.19 -1.49 -7.53
C PHE A 69 40.90 -0.37 -8.34
N ALA A 70 42.03 -0.66 -9.00
CA ALA A 70 42.85 0.35 -9.68
C ALA A 70 42.32 0.74 -11.07
N ALA A 71 41.82 -0.21 -11.87
CA ALA A 71 41.47 0.03 -13.28
C ALA A 71 40.18 0.87 -13.49
N ARG A 72 39.39 1.14 -12.44
CA ARG A 72 38.08 1.79 -12.57
C ARG A 72 38.09 3.31 -12.36
N ASN A 73 39.24 3.88 -11.98
CA ASN A 73 39.39 5.32 -11.73
C ASN A 73 39.92 6.12 -12.93
N GLU A 74 40.46 5.49 -13.97
CA GLU A 74 41.00 6.22 -15.13
C GLU A 74 39.92 6.81 -16.05
N GLY A 75 38.72 6.22 -16.06
CA GLY A 75 37.61 6.68 -16.92
C GLY A 75 36.81 7.88 -16.40
N LYS A 76 37.06 8.38 -15.18
CA LYS A 76 36.27 9.47 -14.57
C LYS A 76 36.78 10.88 -14.85
N ASN A 77 37.98 11.03 -15.41
CA ASN A 77 38.60 12.35 -15.61
C ASN A 77 38.26 13.04 -16.95
N LYS A 78 37.26 12.56 -17.72
CA LYS A 78 36.94 13.09 -19.07
C LYS A 78 35.48 13.56 -19.26
N TRP A 79 34.82 14.08 -18.23
CA TRP A 79 33.51 14.75 -18.39
C TRP A 79 33.60 16.22 -17.97
N ALA A 80 33.94 17.06 -18.94
CA ALA A 80 33.96 18.52 -18.83
C ALA A 80 32.55 19.10 -19.07
N ALA A 81 31.68 19.03 -18.07
CA ALA A 81 30.47 19.85 -18.00
C ALA A 81 29.99 19.95 -16.54
N LYS A 82 30.65 20.80 -15.75
CA LYS A 82 30.08 21.31 -14.49
C LYS A 82 29.97 22.81 -14.63
N ARG A 83 28.76 23.35 -14.75
CA ARG A 83 28.47 24.73 -14.35
C ARG A 83 28.97 24.86 -12.91
N LYS A 84 30.07 25.58 -12.70
CA LYS A 84 30.59 25.91 -11.38
C LYS A 84 29.85 27.17 -10.95
N LEU A 85 28.88 27.04 -10.04
CA LEU A 85 28.37 28.19 -9.30
C LEU A 85 29.44 28.54 -8.26
N ASN A 86 29.93 29.78 -8.29
CA ASN A 86 30.88 30.28 -7.31
C ASN A 86 30.16 30.40 -5.96
N PHE A 87 30.64 29.66 -4.97
CA PHE A 87 30.26 29.83 -3.59
C PHE A 87 31.27 30.81 -2.97
N SER A 88 30.91 32.10 -2.90
CA SER A 88 31.61 33.03 -2.00
C SER A 88 31.24 32.64 -0.58
N ALA A 89 32.25 32.24 0.19
CA ALA A 89 32.08 31.86 1.58
C ALA A 89 31.87 33.12 2.44
N ASP A 90 30.64 33.64 2.45
CA ASP A 90 30.21 34.44 3.58
C ASP A 90 30.01 33.47 4.75
N THR A 91 30.69 33.73 5.87
CA THR A 91 30.62 32.94 7.09
C THR A 91 29.25 33.10 7.76
N GLU A 92 28.22 32.51 7.16
CA GLU A 92 26.98 32.19 7.85
C GLU A 92 27.11 30.83 8.52
N ASN A 93 26.79 30.80 9.82
CA ASN A 93 26.80 29.60 10.67
C ASN A 93 26.17 28.39 9.96
N ILE A 94 26.99 27.37 9.70
CA ILE A 94 26.55 26.07 9.19
C ILE A 94 25.53 25.48 10.18
N PRO A 95 24.27 25.21 9.79
CA PRO A 95 23.31 24.62 10.72
C PRO A 95 23.77 23.20 11.06
N ALA A 96 23.89 22.91 12.35
CA ALA A 96 24.21 21.59 12.84
C ALA A 96 23.28 20.51 12.26
N LYS A 97 23.86 19.33 11.99
CA LYS A 97 23.22 18.05 11.60
C LYS A 97 21.71 18.04 11.81
N ARG A 98 20.96 17.87 10.71
CA ARG A 98 19.51 17.61 10.60
C ARG A 98 18.85 17.36 11.96
N GLN A 99 18.56 18.45 12.66
CA GLN A 99 17.63 18.42 13.76
C GLN A 99 16.32 17.93 13.16
N THR A 100 15.75 16.86 13.71
CA THR A 100 14.31 16.66 13.65
C THR A 100 13.69 17.91 14.24
N ARG A 101 13.37 18.88 13.38
CA ARG A 101 12.72 20.12 13.76
C ARG A 101 11.33 19.79 14.28
N ASN A 102 11.23 19.49 15.57
CA ASN A 102 10.19 20.07 16.40
C ASN A 102 10.53 21.56 16.59
N SER A 103 10.55 22.33 15.51
CA SER A 103 10.50 23.78 15.63
C SER A 103 9.02 24.12 15.75
N ALA A 104 8.63 24.61 16.92
CA ALA A 104 7.37 25.29 17.12
C ALA A 104 7.33 26.52 16.20
N PHE A 105 6.96 26.33 14.94
CA PHE A 105 6.54 27.43 14.08
C PHE A 105 5.16 27.83 14.58
N ASN A 106 5.15 28.84 15.45
CA ASN A 106 3.95 29.52 15.84
C ASN A 106 3.53 30.44 14.68
N THR A 107 2.85 29.91 13.68
CA THR A 107 2.02 30.70 12.75
C THR A 107 0.81 29.88 12.32
N ASN A 108 -0.39 30.40 12.64
CA ASN A 108 -1.71 29.86 12.33
C ASN A 108 -2.05 29.87 10.82
N PHE A 109 -1.05 29.81 9.91
CA PHE A 109 -1.25 30.05 8.49
C PHE A 109 -0.68 28.91 7.64
N GLY A 110 -1.57 28.28 6.89
CA GLY A 110 -1.25 27.25 5.90
C GLY A 110 -2.53 26.67 5.31
N THR A 111 -2.41 25.90 4.24
CA THR A 111 -3.57 25.30 3.57
C THR A 111 -4.02 24.07 4.35
N ARG A 112 -5.34 23.90 4.52
CA ARG A 112 -5.94 22.72 5.17
C ARG A 112 -7.03 22.14 4.28
N ILE A 113 -7.16 20.82 4.33
CA ILE A 113 -8.26 20.12 3.68
C ILE A 113 -9.35 19.93 4.73
N ILE A 114 -10.57 20.34 4.38
CA ILE A 114 -11.71 20.39 5.29
C ILE A 114 -12.90 19.71 4.64
N ASP A 115 -13.55 18.81 5.38
CA ASP A 115 -14.90 18.35 5.07
C ASP A 115 -15.88 19.43 5.50
N LEU A 116 -16.47 20.14 4.54
CA LEU A 116 -17.29 21.33 4.79
C LEU A 116 -18.41 21.06 5.81
N ASP A 117 -19.19 19.99 5.61
CA ASP A 117 -20.31 19.64 6.49
C ASP A 117 -19.85 19.42 7.94
N VAL A 118 -18.74 18.70 8.12
CA VAL A 118 -18.20 18.37 9.45
C VAL A 118 -17.70 19.62 10.14
N PHE A 119 -16.98 20.45 9.40
CA PHE A 119 -16.38 21.66 9.93
C PHE A 119 -17.43 22.72 10.27
N GLN A 120 -18.42 22.91 9.40
CA GLN A 120 -19.55 23.81 9.63
C GLN A 120 -20.29 23.43 10.92
N ASN A 121 -20.65 22.15 11.08
CA ASN A 121 -21.35 21.68 12.28
C ASN A 121 -20.50 21.86 13.56
N ASN A 122 -19.18 21.69 13.45
CA ASN A 122 -18.29 21.85 14.59
C ASN A 122 -18.02 23.31 14.96
N ILE A 123 -18.16 24.25 14.02
CA ILE A 123 -17.90 25.68 14.24
C ILE A 123 -19.19 26.48 14.52
N GLU A 124 -20.36 25.92 14.21
CA GLU A 124 -21.68 26.57 14.31
C GLU A 124 -21.96 27.17 15.69
N LYS A 125 -21.64 26.44 16.77
CA LYS A 125 -21.95 26.86 18.13
C LYS A 125 -20.98 26.31 19.16
N CYS A 126 -20.79 27.05 20.24
CA CYS A 126 -20.05 26.59 21.40
C CYS A 126 -20.80 25.46 22.11
N ILE A 127 -20.10 24.36 22.42
CA ILE A 127 -20.66 23.19 23.11
C ILE A 127 -21.23 23.53 24.49
N ASN A 128 -20.67 24.54 25.17
CA ASN A 128 -21.05 24.87 26.55
C ASN A 128 -22.23 25.86 26.63
N CYS A 129 -22.22 26.92 25.81
CA CYS A 129 -23.19 28.02 25.94
C CYS A 129 -24.07 28.24 24.70
N ASN A 130 -23.94 27.38 23.68
CA ASN A 130 -24.66 27.44 22.40
C ASN A 130 -24.53 28.76 21.63
N SER A 131 -23.63 29.66 22.01
CA SER A 131 -23.33 30.86 21.23
C SER A 131 -22.47 30.52 20.03
N GLY A 132 -22.74 31.12 18.87
CA GLY A 132 -21.89 30.95 17.71
C GLY A 132 -22.22 31.93 16.59
N PRO A 133 -21.47 31.87 15.46
CA PRO A 133 -20.41 30.89 15.18
C PRO A 133 -19.08 31.15 15.93
N LEU A 134 -18.29 30.09 16.12
CA LEU A 134 -16.94 30.18 16.66
C LEU A 134 -16.00 30.81 15.63
N SER A 135 -15.16 31.75 16.03
CA SER A 135 -14.22 32.41 15.11
C SER A 135 -12.86 31.74 15.12
N LEU A 136 -12.33 31.38 13.95
CA LEU A 136 -10.96 30.86 13.78
C LEU A 136 -9.89 31.85 14.30
N THR A 137 -10.19 33.15 14.35
CA THR A 137 -9.29 34.17 14.93
C THR A 137 -9.02 33.94 16.42
N LYS A 138 -9.92 33.22 17.12
CA LYS A 138 -9.78 32.83 18.53
C LYS A 138 -9.21 31.42 18.69
N CYS A 139 -8.61 30.85 17.64
CA CYS A 139 -7.87 29.60 17.72
C CYS A 139 -6.61 29.78 18.58
N LYS A 140 -6.53 29.02 19.67
CA LYS A 140 -5.36 29.02 20.57
C LYS A 140 -4.31 28.02 20.14
N LYS A 141 -4.74 26.90 19.57
CA LYS A 141 -3.84 25.82 19.17
C LYS A 141 -4.48 24.97 18.09
N GLU A 142 -3.65 24.50 17.16
CA GLU A 142 -3.99 23.50 16.18
C GLU A 142 -3.23 22.20 16.49
N GLN A 143 -3.92 21.06 16.38
CA GLN A 143 -3.29 19.75 16.40
C GLN A 143 -3.45 19.06 15.04
N HIS A 144 -2.32 18.73 14.40
CA HIS A 144 -2.31 17.98 13.13
C HIS A 144 -2.36 16.47 13.37
N LEU A 145 -3.27 15.79 12.67
CA LEU A 145 -3.47 14.34 12.73
C LEU A 145 -3.52 13.79 11.30
N GLY A 146 -2.38 13.90 10.60
CA GLY A 146 -2.30 13.66 9.16
C GLY A 146 -2.78 14.88 8.37
N LEU A 147 -3.69 14.69 7.43
CA LEU A 147 -4.35 15.79 6.70
C LEU A 147 -5.50 16.43 7.47
N ALA A 148 -5.94 15.82 8.56
CA ALA A 148 -6.96 16.38 9.43
C ALA A 148 -6.31 17.25 10.51
N SER A 149 -7.07 18.25 10.95
CA SER A 149 -6.72 19.14 12.05
C SER A 149 -7.82 19.18 13.09
N ILE A 150 -7.41 19.39 14.34
CA ILE A 150 -8.29 19.78 15.44
C ILE A 150 -7.88 21.19 15.89
N PHE A 151 -8.77 22.15 15.70
CA PHE A 151 -8.60 23.52 16.17
C PHE A 151 -9.21 23.66 17.57
N MET A 152 -8.42 24.16 18.52
CA MET A 152 -8.88 24.54 19.86
C MET A 152 -9.28 26.01 19.85
N ILE A 153 -10.57 26.28 19.69
CA ILE A 153 -11.13 27.63 19.55
C ILE A 153 -11.79 28.05 20.87
N GLN A 154 -11.31 29.16 21.43
CA GLN A 154 -11.90 29.72 22.64
C GLN A 154 -13.20 30.45 22.31
N CYS A 155 -14.29 30.11 23.01
CA CYS A 155 -15.56 30.80 22.91
C CYS A 155 -15.42 32.23 23.48
N PRO A 156 -15.82 33.28 22.74
CA PRO A 156 -15.72 34.66 23.22
C PRO A 156 -16.69 34.96 24.36
N LYS A 157 -17.81 34.25 24.47
CA LYS A 157 -18.85 34.50 25.47
C LYS A 157 -18.58 33.84 26.82
N CYS A 158 -18.24 32.55 26.83
CA CYS A 158 -18.08 31.77 28.07
C CYS A 158 -16.63 31.31 28.33
N GLY A 159 -15.68 31.64 27.45
CA GLY A 159 -14.28 31.25 27.60
C GLY A 159 -13.97 29.77 27.36
N ASN A 160 -14.98 28.90 27.15
CA ASN A 160 -14.78 27.47 26.92
C ASN A 160 -13.95 27.18 25.66
N ILE A 161 -13.05 26.19 25.72
CA ILE A 161 -12.26 25.73 24.57
C ILE A 161 -13.05 24.67 23.81
N ASN A 162 -13.35 24.93 22.54
CA ASN A 162 -14.06 24.01 21.66
C ASN A 162 -13.08 23.32 20.73
N HIS A 163 -13.22 22.00 20.56
CA HIS A 163 -12.40 21.20 19.66
C HIS A 163 -13.09 21.04 18.30
N VAL A 164 -12.74 21.92 17.35
CA VAL A 164 -13.31 21.94 16.01
C VAL A 164 -12.50 21.04 15.09
N LYS A 165 -13.08 19.92 14.66
CA LYS A 165 -12.43 18.94 13.77
C LYS A 165 -12.70 19.30 12.31
N THR A 166 -11.71 19.11 11.44
CA THR A 166 -11.85 19.36 10.00
C THR A 166 -12.39 18.19 9.20
N SER A 167 -12.45 16.99 9.77
CA SER A 167 -12.90 15.79 9.06
C SER A 167 -13.60 14.82 10.00
N SER A 168 -14.46 13.98 9.43
CA SER A 168 -15.12 12.87 10.13
C SER A 168 -14.10 11.83 10.61
N GLU A 169 -14.50 11.03 11.59
CA GLU A 169 -13.68 9.99 12.19
C GLU A 169 -14.34 8.61 12.06
N HIS A 170 -13.54 7.58 11.77
CA HIS A 170 -13.97 6.18 11.76
C HIS A 170 -13.12 5.30 12.68
N ARG A 171 -13.71 4.17 13.04
CA ARG A 171 -13.09 3.11 13.83
C ARG A 171 -12.35 2.15 12.90
N THR A 172 -11.07 1.91 13.18
CA THR A 172 -10.17 1.13 12.31
C THR A 172 -9.76 -0.19 12.93
N GLY A 173 -10.07 -0.38 14.21
CA GLY A 173 -9.69 -1.54 15.01
C GLY A 173 -10.37 -1.51 16.38
N LYS A 174 -10.22 -2.60 17.15
CA LYS A 174 -10.90 -2.81 18.45
C LYS A 174 -10.44 -1.83 19.54
N ARG A 175 -9.18 -1.38 19.51
CA ARG A 175 -8.55 -0.47 20.49
C ARG A 175 -7.85 0.71 19.80
N GLY A 176 -7.56 1.77 20.54
CA GLY A 176 -6.84 2.98 20.06
C GLY A 176 -7.71 4.22 19.81
N PRO A 177 -7.15 5.32 19.30
CA PRO A 177 -7.91 6.48 18.86
C PRO A 177 -8.66 6.19 17.55
N LYS A 178 -9.72 6.97 17.27
CA LYS A 178 -10.35 6.95 15.94
C LYS A 178 -9.39 7.56 14.91
N SER A 179 -9.55 7.18 13.64
CA SER A 179 -8.78 7.79 12.54
C SER A 179 -9.68 8.69 11.71
N PHE A 180 -9.10 9.76 11.15
CA PHE A 180 -9.84 10.67 10.29
C PHE A 180 -10.08 10.08 8.90
N ASP A 181 -11.29 10.29 8.39
CA ASP A 181 -11.74 9.79 7.08
C ASP A 181 -10.90 10.34 5.94
N ILE A 182 -10.47 11.61 6.03
CA ILE A 182 -9.63 12.24 4.99
C ILE A 182 -8.30 11.51 4.78
N ASN A 183 -7.71 10.95 5.84
CA ASN A 183 -6.46 10.21 5.75
C ASN A 183 -6.65 8.86 5.04
N SER A 184 -7.80 8.20 5.19
CA SER A 184 -8.09 6.97 4.45
C SER A 184 -8.49 7.28 3.01
N ARG A 185 -9.21 8.39 2.78
CA ARG A 185 -9.59 8.87 1.45
C ARG A 185 -8.39 9.19 0.57
N ILE A 186 -7.44 9.97 1.07
CA ILE A 186 -6.25 10.31 0.29
C ILE A 186 -5.41 9.08 -0.03
N VAL A 187 -5.31 8.12 0.89
CA VAL A 187 -4.56 6.89 0.65
C VAL A 187 -5.27 6.04 -0.38
N LEU A 188 -6.60 5.93 -0.34
CA LEU A 188 -7.37 5.30 -1.42
C LEU A 188 -7.11 5.97 -2.77
N GLY A 189 -7.09 7.31 -2.82
CA GLY A 189 -6.72 8.06 -4.02
C GLY A 189 -5.28 7.77 -4.48
N CYS A 190 -4.34 7.67 -3.55
CA CYS A 190 -2.95 7.31 -3.86
C CYS A 190 -2.83 5.90 -4.43
N LEU A 191 -3.56 4.92 -3.87
CA LEU A 191 -3.60 3.55 -4.38
C LEU A 191 -4.20 3.51 -5.78
N HIS A 192 -5.26 4.28 -6.03
CA HIS A 192 -5.88 4.37 -7.34
C HIS A 192 -4.95 5.01 -8.38
N ALA A 193 -4.21 6.05 -8.01
CA ALA A 193 -3.26 6.74 -8.88
C ALA A 193 -1.88 6.04 -8.98
N GLY A 194 -1.66 4.92 -8.27
CA GLY A 194 -0.38 4.22 -8.26
C GLY A 194 0.77 5.03 -7.62
N ILE A 195 0.48 5.97 -6.73
CA ILE A 195 1.48 6.84 -6.08
C ILE A 195 1.73 6.45 -4.63
N GLY A 196 2.99 6.57 -4.20
CA GLY A 196 3.39 6.34 -2.82
C GLY A 196 3.33 7.61 -1.96
N GLN A 197 3.56 7.44 -0.66
CA GLN A 197 3.57 8.51 0.34
C GLN A 197 4.49 9.69 -0.02
N THR A 198 5.67 9.43 -0.58
CA THR A 198 6.61 10.48 -1.00
C THR A 198 6.01 11.38 -2.08
N HIS A 199 5.36 10.79 -3.09
CA HIS A 199 4.77 11.55 -4.20
C HIS A 199 3.64 12.45 -3.71
N ILE A 200 2.74 11.92 -2.87
CA ILE A 200 1.65 12.74 -2.33
C ILE A 200 2.19 13.83 -1.40
N ASN A 201 3.19 13.54 -0.56
CA ASN A 201 3.77 14.57 0.30
C ASN A 201 4.49 15.67 -0.49
N ASN A 202 5.08 15.37 -1.64
CA ASN A 202 5.64 16.40 -2.52
C ASN A 202 4.54 17.33 -3.04
N LEU A 203 3.40 16.78 -3.49
CA LEU A 203 2.24 17.57 -3.92
C LEU A 203 1.63 18.40 -2.78
N LEU A 204 1.55 17.83 -1.58
CA LEU A 204 1.03 18.55 -0.41
C LEU A 204 1.98 19.68 0.02
N ALA A 205 3.30 19.45 -0.07
CA ALA A 205 4.29 20.47 0.22
C ALA A 205 4.21 21.66 -0.75
N THR A 206 4.01 21.42 -2.05
CA THR A 206 3.85 22.51 -3.04
C THR A 206 2.58 23.32 -2.85
N THR A 207 1.56 22.74 -2.21
CA THR A 207 0.28 23.40 -1.92
C THR A 207 0.19 23.94 -0.48
N ASN A 208 1.28 23.89 0.27
CA ASN A 208 1.36 24.31 1.68
C ASN A 208 0.36 23.56 2.60
N ILE A 209 0.13 22.27 2.32
CA ILE A 209 -0.70 21.37 3.12
C ILE A 209 0.20 20.44 3.96
N PRO A 210 -0.09 20.24 5.26
CA PRO A 210 0.66 19.29 6.08
C PRO A 210 0.65 17.88 5.49
N GLY A 211 1.84 17.26 5.40
CA GLY A 211 1.99 15.91 4.84
C GLY A 211 1.57 14.79 5.79
N LEU A 212 1.41 13.59 5.24
CA LEU A 212 1.22 12.37 6.04
C LEU A 212 2.57 11.80 6.48
N THR A 213 2.62 11.26 7.70
CA THR A 213 3.77 10.44 8.10
C THR A 213 3.72 9.08 7.39
N ASN A 214 4.88 8.46 7.17
CA ASN A 214 4.96 7.12 6.58
C ASN A 214 4.18 6.08 7.41
N ASN A 215 4.22 6.19 8.74
CA ASN A 215 3.48 5.28 9.63
C ASN A 215 1.97 5.42 9.45
N THR A 216 1.46 6.66 9.43
CA THR A 216 0.04 6.94 9.20
C THR A 216 -0.38 6.43 7.82
N PHE A 217 0.37 6.76 6.78
CA PHE A 217 0.11 6.31 5.42
C PHE A 217 0.03 4.78 5.34
N LYS A 218 1.03 4.06 5.86
CA LYS A 218 1.06 2.59 5.83
C LYS A 218 -0.04 1.93 6.66
N HIS A 219 -0.48 2.55 7.75
CA HIS A 219 -1.66 2.06 8.49
C HIS A 219 -2.94 2.22 7.69
N ARG A 220 -3.13 3.38 7.06
CA ARG A 220 -4.30 3.63 6.20
C ARG A 220 -4.26 2.78 4.93
N GLU A 221 -3.09 2.54 4.36
CA GLU A 221 -2.89 1.70 3.17
C GLU A 221 -3.38 0.27 3.42
N ARG A 222 -3.02 -0.33 4.56
CA ARG A 222 -3.49 -1.67 4.94
C ARG A 222 -4.99 -1.72 5.20
N GLU A 223 -5.52 -0.72 5.91
CA GLU A 223 -6.95 -0.62 6.17
C GLU A 223 -7.76 -0.54 4.87
N VAL A 224 -7.42 0.43 4.02
CA VAL A 224 -8.10 0.66 2.74
C VAL A 224 -7.90 -0.55 1.83
N GLY A 225 -6.70 -1.12 1.83
CA GLY A 225 -6.35 -2.31 1.08
C GLY A 225 -7.28 -3.50 1.32
N LEU A 226 -7.60 -3.79 2.59
CA LEU A 226 -8.58 -4.84 2.94
C LEU A 226 -9.98 -4.57 2.37
N ALA A 227 -10.39 -3.30 2.38
CA ALA A 227 -11.70 -2.91 1.85
C ALA A 227 -11.74 -3.02 0.32
N VAL A 228 -10.66 -2.61 -0.36
CA VAL A 228 -10.48 -2.75 -1.81
C VAL A 228 -10.50 -4.22 -2.20
N GLU A 229 -9.76 -5.07 -1.49
CA GLU A 229 -9.72 -6.53 -1.73
C GLU A 229 -11.11 -7.15 -1.63
N LYS A 230 -11.89 -6.76 -0.61
CA LYS A 230 -13.28 -7.23 -0.44
C LYS A 230 -14.20 -6.83 -1.59
N VAL A 231 -14.04 -5.61 -2.11
CA VAL A 231 -14.82 -5.13 -3.26
C VAL A 231 -14.38 -5.83 -4.54
N ALA A 232 -13.07 -6.01 -4.76
CA ALA A 232 -12.52 -6.71 -5.90
C ALA A 232 -13.03 -8.16 -5.97
N LYS A 233 -12.99 -8.92 -4.86
CA LYS A 233 -13.54 -10.28 -4.77
C LYS A 233 -15.03 -10.34 -5.11
N LYS A 234 -15.82 -9.36 -4.66
CA LYS A 234 -17.25 -9.30 -5.00
C LYS A 234 -17.47 -8.99 -6.48
N SER A 235 -16.69 -8.08 -7.03
CA SER A 235 -16.74 -7.73 -8.44
C SER A 235 -16.41 -8.93 -9.32
N CYS A 236 -15.36 -9.67 -8.99
CA CYS A 236 -14.95 -10.90 -9.68
C CYS A 236 -16.09 -11.94 -9.70
N LYS A 237 -16.73 -12.19 -8.55
CA LYS A 237 -17.89 -13.09 -8.46
C LYS A 237 -19.07 -12.64 -9.31
N GLN A 238 -19.34 -11.33 -9.36
CA GLN A 238 -20.40 -10.79 -10.20
C GLN A 238 -20.08 -11.01 -11.67
N VAL A 239 -18.84 -10.72 -12.10
CA VAL A 239 -18.39 -10.97 -13.47
C VAL A 239 -18.55 -12.45 -13.83
N ILE A 240 -18.11 -13.38 -12.98
CA ILE A 240 -18.29 -14.82 -13.23
C ILE A 240 -19.76 -15.17 -13.46
N ASN A 241 -20.69 -14.62 -12.67
CA ASN A 241 -22.12 -14.88 -12.85
C ASN A 241 -22.66 -14.27 -14.14
N ASP A 242 -22.24 -13.05 -14.48
CA ASP A 242 -22.63 -12.38 -15.73
C ASP A 242 -22.13 -13.19 -16.94
N GLU A 243 -20.89 -13.68 -16.90
CA GLU A 243 -20.31 -14.54 -17.94
C GLU A 243 -21.05 -15.86 -18.08
N LYS A 244 -21.49 -16.46 -16.97
CA LYS A 244 -22.31 -17.68 -17.00
C LYS A 244 -23.64 -17.44 -17.73
N ILE A 245 -24.31 -16.33 -17.43
CA ILE A 245 -25.57 -15.97 -18.09
C ILE A 245 -25.35 -15.73 -19.58
N ILE A 246 -24.28 -15.01 -19.95
CA ILE A 246 -23.93 -14.72 -21.35
C ILE A 246 -23.65 -16.02 -22.10
N ALA A 247 -22.84 -16.92 -21.54
CA ALA A 247 -22.51 -18.20 -22.17
C ALA A 247 -23.74 -19.07 -22.39
N LEU A 248 -24.63 -19.18 -21.39
CA LEU A 248 -25.90 -19.91 -21.54
C LEU A 248 -26.81 -19.27 -22.61
N SER A 249 -26.88 -17.93 -22.66
CA SER A 249 -27.68 -17.22 -23.68
C SER A 249 -27.16 -17.42 -25.10
N ASN A 250 -25.85 -17.68 -25.25
CA ASN A 250 -25.22 -18.01 -26.52
C ASN A 250 -25.34 -19.51 -26.90
N GLY A 251 -26.12 -20.29 -26.14
CA GLY A 251 -26.35 -21.71 -26.40
C GLY A 251 -25.22 -22.63 -25.96
N ILE A 252 -24.23 -22.13 -25.21
CA ILE A 252 -23.15 -22.95 -24.66
C ILE A 252 -23.73 -23.83 -23.55
N GLN A 253 -23.58 -25.14 -23.68
CA GLN A 253 -24.02 -26.12 -22.69
C GLN A 253 -22.92 -26.42 -21.69
N SER A 254 -23.31 -26.80 -20.48
CA SER A 254 -22.36 -27.36 -19.52
C SER A 254 -21.91 -28.75 -19.95
N ASP A 255 -20.68 -29.10 -19.60
CA ASP A 255 -20.15 -30.46 -19.77
C ASP A 255 -20.81 -31.48 -18.84
N GLU A 256 -20.38 -32.74 -18.93
CA GLU A 256 -20.85 -33.86 -18.09
C GLU A 256 -20.66 -33.61 -16.58
N ASN A 257 -19.69 -32.77 -16.22
CA ASN A 257 -19.39 -32.39 -14.85
C ASN A 257 -20.14 -31.12 -14.39
N LYS A 258 -21.09 -30.62 -15.20
CA LYS A 258 -21.84 -29.38 -14.96
C LYS A 258 -20.97 -28.11 -14.97
N LEU A 259 -19.83 -28.15 -15.64
CA LEU A 259 -18.94 -27.01 -15.84
C LEU A 259 -19.28 -26.31 -17.15
N LEU A 260 -19.32 -24.99 -17.12
CA LEU A 260 -19.63 -24.17 -18.29
C LEU A 260 -18.31 -23.65 -18.88
N PRO A 261 -17.98 -23.96 -20.14
CA PRO A 261 -16.76 -23.46 -20.75
C PRO A 261 -16.88 -21.97 -21.03
N VAL A 262 -15.97 -21.18 -20.45
CA VAL A 262 -15.86 -19.73 -20.66
C VAL A 262 -14.49 -19.41 -21.21
N ALA A 263 -14.43 -18.72 -22.34
CA ALA A 263 -13.17 -18.29 -22.94
C ALA A 263 -12.51 -17.19 -22.10
N CYS A 264 -11.27 -17.40 -21.70
CA CYS A 264 -10.54 -16.47 -20.86
C CYS A 264 -9.05 -16.41 -21.21
N SER A 265 -8.44 -15.27 -20.90
CA SER A 265 -6.99 -15.08 -20.94
C SER A 265 -6.43 -15.05 -19.52
N PHE A 266 -5.24 -15.61 -19.33
CA PHE A 266 -4.48 -15.55 -18.08
C PHE A 266 -3.15 -14.84 -18.32
N ASP A 267 -2.76 -13.97 -17.40
CA ASP A 267 -1.43 -13.36 -17.41
C ASP A 267 -0.94 -13.10 -15.97
N MET A 268 0.39 -13.08 -15.80
CA MET A 268 1.07 -12.87 -14.53
C MET A 268 2.12 -11.77 -14.64
N GLY A 269 1.99 -10.74 -13.80
CA GLY A 269 2.97 -9.68 -13.65
C GLY A 269 3.88 -9.87 -12.44
N TRP A 270 5.13 -9.42 -12.53
CA TRP A 270 6.05 -9.37 -11.39
C TRP A 270 6.41 -7.93 -11.02
N GLN A 271 6.42 -7.63 -9.72
CA GLN A 271 6.81 -6.31 -9.23
C GLN A 271 8.33 -6.18 -9.15
N LYS A 272 8.98 -5.87 -10.27
CA LYS A 272 10.40 -5.51 -10.28
C LYS A 272 10.71 -4.50 -11.37
N ARG A 273 11.66 -3.61 -11.07
CA ARG A 273 12.34 -2.80 -12.08
C ARG A 273 13.43 -3.66 -12.75
N GLY A 274 13.19 -4.12 -13.98
CA GLY A 274 14.17 -4.82 -14.82
C GLY A 274 13.80 -6.25 -15.26
N LYS A 275 14.58 -6.83 -16.18
CA LYS A 275 14.28 -8.08 -16.92
C LYS A 275 14.50 -9.41 -16.16
N GLY A 276 14.59 -9.40 -14.83
CA GLY A 276 15.00 -10.59 -14.06
C GLY A 276 13.84 -11.31 -13.36
N HIS A 277 13.71 -12.63 -13.55
CA HIS A 277 12.69 -13.49 -12.91
C HIS A 277 13.07 -13.91 -11.46
N ASN A 278 13.36 -12.93 -10.60
CA ASN A 278 13.67 -13.17 -9.18
C ASN A 278 12.93 -12.20 -8.24
N SER A 279 11.74 -11.78 -8.65
CA SER A 279 10.88 -10.90 -7.86
C SER A 279 10.33 -11.60 -6.62
N ASN A 280 10.15 -10.85 -5.54
CA ASN A 280 9.58 -11.38 -4.30
C ASN A 280 8.05 -11.43 -4.33
N THR A 281 7.44 -10.72 -5.27
CA THR A 281 6.00 -10.62 -5.44
C THR A 281 5.61 -10.76 -6.92
N GLY A 282 4.46 -11.39 -7.15
CA GLY A 282 3.82 -11.52 -8.45
C GLY A 282 2.30 -11.50 -8.32
N GLN A 283 1.61 -11.18 -9.41
CA GLN A 283 0.17 -10.92 -9.46
C GLN A 283 -0.41 -11.46 -10.75
N ALA A 284 -1.37 -12.37 -10.62
CA ALA A 284 -2.04 -13.00 -11.76
C ALA A 284 -3.48 -12.53 -11.84
N ALA A 285 -3.98 -12.45 -13.07
CA ALA A 285 -5.38 -12.18 -13.33
C ALA A 285 -5.88 -13.08 -14.47
N VAL A 286 -7.13 -13.52 -14.33
CA VAL A 286 -7.89 -14.17 -15.38
C VAL A 286 -8.93 -13.19 -15.87
N MET A 287 -8.95 -12.91 -17.17
CA MET A 287 -9.93 -12.03 -17.79
C MET A 287 -10.84 -12.80 -18.74
N SER A 288 -12.13 -12.48 -18.73
CA SER A 288 -13.04 -12.96 -19.76
C SER A 288 -12.67 -12.35 -21.10
N MET A 289 -12.67 -13.18 -22.15
CA MET A 289 -12.53 -12.71 -23.53
C MET A 289 -13.80 -12.03 -24.04
N THR A 290 -14.96 -12.34 -23.46
CA THR A 290 -16.26 -11.82 -23.89
C THR A 290 -16.54 -10.43 -23.31
N SER A 291 -16.41 -10.24 -21.99
CA SER A 291 -16.62 -8.92 -21.38
C SER A 291 -15.37 -8.07 -21.24
N GLY A 292 -14.17 -8.66 -21.39
CA GLY A 292 -12.91 -7.99 -21.08
C GLY A 292 -12.74 -7.65 -19.59
N LYS A 293 -13.58 -8.20 -18.71
CA LYS A 293 -13.53 -7.98 -17.26
C LYS A 293 -12.73 -9.08 -16.56
N VAL A 294 -12.17 -8.73 -15.41
CA VAL A 294 -11.44 -9.71 -14.58
C VAL A 294 -12.40 -10.61 -13.83
N MET A 295 -12.23 -11.91 -14.02
CA MET A 295 -13.02 -12.96 -13.40
C MET A 295 -12.41 -13.44 -12.09
N ASP A 296 -11.08 -13.51 -12.02
CA ASP A 296 -10.36 -13.89 -10.81
C ASP A 296 -8.97 -13.24 -10.79
N TYR A 297 -8.37 -13.11 -9.61
CA TYR A 297 -7.01 -12.64 -9.44
C TYR A 297 -6.36 -13.29 -8.22
N THR A 298 -5.04 -13.52 -8.29
CA THR A 298 -4.27 -13.99 -7.14
C THR A 298 -2.91 -13.30 -7.07
N THR A 299 -2.26 -13.44 -5.92
CA THR A 299 -0.94 -12.86 -5.67
C THR A 299 -0.02 -13.93 -5.11
N ARG A 300 1.27 -13.80 -5.41
CA ARG A 300 2.32 -14.65 -4.86
C ARG A 300 3.34 -13.79 -4.16
N VAL A 301 3.62 -14.11 -2.90
CA VAL A 301 4.52 -13.33 -2.04
C VAL A 301 5.48 -14.28 -1.33
N LYS A 302 6.79 -14.04 -1.50
CA LYS A 302 7.87 -14.88 -0.94
C LYS A 302 8.40 -14.42 0.40
N THR A 303 8.21 -13.15 0.71
CA THR A 303 8.86 -12.49 1.85
C THR A 303 7.83 -11.88 2.77
N CYS A 304 8.05 -12.01 4.07
CA CYS A 304 7.31 -11.29 5.07
C CYS A 304 8.29 -10.85 6.15
N ARG A 305 8.40 -9.54 6.37
CA ARG A 305 9.37 -8.96 7.31
C ARG A 305 9.27 -9.57 8.72
N TYR A 306 8.05 -9.83 9.21
CA TYR A 306 7.86 -10.42 10.54
C TYR A 306 8.31 -11.88 10.59
N CYS A 307 7.94 -12.68 9.58
CA CYS A 307 8.36 -14.07 9.46
C CYS A 307 9.88 -14.20 9.27
N ASP A 308 10.45 -13.37 8.39
CA ASP A 308 11.88 -13.39 8.08
C ASP A 308 12.71 -12.96 9.29
N TYR A 309 12.24 -11.97 10.07
CA TYR A 309 12.85 -11.57 11.34
C TYR A 309 12.80 -12.70 12.38
N ALA A 310 11.63 -13.32 12.56
CA ALA A 310 11.45 -14.41 13.52
C ALA A 310 12.35 -15.61 13.19
N LYS A 311 12.44 -15.97 11.90
CA LYS A 311 13.34 -17.02 11.40
C LYS A 311 14.82 -16.67 11.65
N ALA A 312 15.22 -15.43 11.38
CA ALA A 312 16.61 -14.98 11.58
C ALA A 312 17.02 -14.95 13.06
N LYS A 313 16.07 -14.77 13.98
CA LYS A 313 16.30 -14.76 15.43
C LYS A 313 15.95 -16.06 16.13
N ASN A 314 15.49 -17.07 15.39
CA ASN A 314 15.00 -18.34 15.92
C ASN A 314 13.96 -18.17 17.05
N ILE A 315 13.01 -17.24 16.84
CA ILE A 315 11.91 -16.96 17.78
C ILE A 315 10.56 -17.29 17.15
N ALA A 316 9.54 -17.51 17.99
CA ALA A 316 8.18 -17.67 17.53
C ALA A 316 7.67 -16.42 16.78
N VAL A 317 6.98 -16.65 15.66
CA VAL A 317 6.41 -15.58 14.84
C VAL A 317 5.26 -14.94 15.61
N LYS A 318 5.35 -13.63 15.86
CA LYS A 318 4.24 -12.87 16.46
C LYS A 318 3.02 -12.87 15.54
N SER A 319 1.82 -12.91 16.12
CA SER A 319 0.57 -12.77 15.35
C SER A 319 0.58 -11.46 14.55
N HIS A 320 0.40 -11.57 13.23
CA HIS A 320 0.37 -10.45 12.30
C HIS A 320 -0.39 -10.85 11.03
N ASP A 321 -0.73 -9.85 10.21
CA ASP A 321 -1.28 -10.06 8.87
C ASP A 321 -0.17 -10.54 7.92
N CYS A 322 0.02 -11.85 7.85
CA CYS A 322 1.02 -12.48 6.98
C CYS A 322 0.43 -12.71 5.58
N ARG A 323 1.09 -12.16 4.56
CA ARG A 323 0.68 -12.31 3.15
C ARG A 323 1.62 -13.21 2.35
N LYS A 324 2.61 -13.81 3.01
CA LYS A 324 3.55 -14.76 2.39
C LYS A 324 2.83 -16.08 2.13
N ASN A 325 2.75 -16.47 0.87
CA ASN A 325 2.08 -17.69 0.40
C ASN A 325 2.89 -18.48 -0.65
N HIS A 326 4.09 -18.01 -1.03
CA HIS A 326 4.93 -18.68 -2.02
C HIS A 326 6.32 -19.00 -1.43
N SER A 327 6.79 -20.23 -1.62
CA SER A 327 8.12 -20.69 -1.16
C SER A 327 9.09 -20.98 -2.30
N ALA A 328 8.57 -21.30 -3.49
CA ALA A 328 9.36 -21.74 -4.64
C ALA A 328 10.07 -20.58 -5.38
N SER A 329 10.65 -20.91 -6.54
CA SER A 329 11.29 -19.92 -7.41
C SER A 329 10.27 -18.87 -7.88
N SER A 330 10.74 -17.67 -8.24
CA SER A 330 9.84 -16.62 -8.74
C SER A 330 9.24 -16.99 -10.11
N LYS A 331 9.92 -17.84 -10.88
CA LYS A 331 9.40 -18.43 -12.13
C LYS A 331 8.23 -19.39 -11.88
N ALA A 332 8.23 -20.06 -10.73
CA ALA A 332 7.14 -20.97 -10.36
C ALA A 332 5.86 -20.23 -9.91
N MET A 333 5.90 -18.90 -9.72
CA MET A 333 4.72 -18.14 -9.29
C MET A 333 3.60 -18.16 -10.32
N GLU A 334 3.94 -18.09 -11.60
CA GLU A 334 2.97 -18.07 -12.70
C GLU A 334 2.21 -19.41 -12.83
N PRO A 335 2.87 -20.58 -13.00
CA PRO A 335 2.15 -21.84 -13.10
C PRO A 335 1.40 -22.17 -11.80
N ASP A 336 1.95 -21.84 -10.63
CA ASP A 336 1.27 -22.04 -9.36
C ASP A 336 0.01 -21.14 -9.22
N SER A 337 0.05 -19.92 -9.75
CA SER A 337 -1.12 -19.04 -9.79
C SER A 337 -2.18 -19.55 -10.76
N ALA A 338 -1.78 -20.02 -11.94
CA ALA A 338 -2.70 -20.61 -12.91
C ALA A 338 -3.43 -21.82 -12.30
N VAL A 339 -2.68 -22.75 -11.69
CA VAL A 339 -3.27 -23.93 -11.05
C VAL A 339 -4.26 -23.54 -9.95
N GLU A 340 -3.93 -22.57 -9.09
CA GLU A 340 -4.87 -22.08 -8.06
C GLU A 340 -6.16 -21.53 -8.69
N MET A 341 -6.03 -20.63 -9.67
CA MET A 341 -7.19 -19.92 -10.22
C MET A 341 -8.10 -20.84 -11.03
N PHE A 342 -7.55 -21.75 -11.82
CA PHE A 342 -8.35 -22.69 -12.62
C PHE A 342 -8.94 -23.84 -11.80
N ASN A 343 -8.29 -24.27 -10.72
CA ASN A 343 -8.88 -25.27 -9.81
C ASN A 343 -9.96 -24.67 -8.91
N ASN A 344 -9.81 -23.40 -8.48
CA ASN A 344 -10.81 -22.71 -7.66
C ASN A 344 -12.03 -22.22 -8.47
N ALA A 345 -11.98 -22.33 -9.81
CA ALA A 345 -13.11 -22.02 -10.69
C ALA A 345 -14.21 -23.12 -10.67
N LEU A 346 -13.90 -24.30 -10.09
CA LEU A 346 -14.80 -25.44 -9.85
C LEU A 346 -15.64 -25.23 -8.58
#